data_AF-Q8JHK0-F1
#
_entry.id   AF-Q8JHK0-F1
#
_cell.length_a   1.000
_cell.length_b   1.000
_cell.length_c   1.000
_cell.angle_alpha   90.00
_cell.angle_beta   90.00
_cell.angle_gamma   90.00
#
_symmetry.space_group_name_H-M   'P 1'
#
loop_
_entity.id
_entity.type
_entity.pdbx_description
1 polymer ?
#
loop_
_entity_poly.entity_id
_entity_poly.type
_entity_poly.pdbx_seq_one_letter_code
_entity_poly.pdbx_strand_id
1 'polypeptide(L)'
;MVNHFIAEFKRKYKKDITDNKRAVRRLRAACERAKRTLSSSTQASIEIDSLYEGVDFYTSITRARFEELNADLFRGTLDPVEKSLRDAKLDKAQIHDIVLVGGSTRIPKIQKLLQDFFNGKELNKS
;
A
#
# COMPACT_ATOMS: atom_id res chain seq x y z
N MET A 1 -3.56 5.68 3.17
CA MET A 1 -2.35 6.38 3.70
C MET A 1 -2.44 7.91 3.68
N VAL A 2 -2.68 8.56 2.53
CA VAL A 2 -2.81 10.03 2.48
C VAL A 2 -3.90 10.54 3.44
N ASN A 3 -5.10 9.98 3.39
CA ASN A 3 -6.21 10.35 4.30
C ASN A 3 -5.86 10.15 5.79
N HIS A 4 -5.07 9.12 6.11
CA HIS A 4 -4.60 8.88 7.47
C HIS A 4 -3.72 10.03 7.96
N PHE A 5 -2.79 10.50 7.12
CA PHE A 5 -1.94 11.63 7.47
C PHE A 5 -2.62 12.99 7.40
N ILE A 6 -3.64 13.17 6.55
CA ILE A 6 -4.50 14.36 6.59
C ILE A 6 -5.22 14.43 7.95
N ALA A 7 -5.81 13.31 8.40
CA ALA A 7 -6.45 13.24 9.71
C ALA A 7 -5.45 13.43 10.86
N GLU A 8 -4.24 12.88 10.75
CA GLU A 8 -3.18 13.07 11.73
C GLU A 8 -2.71 14.53 11.80
N PHE A 9 -2.52 15.17 10.65
CA PHE A 9 -2.15 16.59 10.56
C PHE A 9 -3.24 17.48 11.18
N LYS A 10 -4.51 17.22 10.86
CA LYS A 10 -5.66 17.91 11.47
C LYS A 10 -5.72 17.71 12.98
N ARG A 11 -5.41 16.50 13.48
CA ARG A 11 -5.38 16.21 14.91
C ARG A 11 -4.25 16.96 15.64
N LYS A 12 -3.03 16.94 15.07
CA LYS A 12 -1.81 17.51 15.67
C LYS A 12 -1.79 19.03 15.61
N TYR A 13 -2.14 19.62 14.46
CA TYR A 13 -1.97 21.05 14.19
C TYR A 13 -3.29 21.82 14.12
N LYS A 14 -4.44 21.15 14.28
CA LYS A 14 -5.79 21.73 14.21
C LYS A 14 -6.10 22.44 12.88
N LYS A 15 -5.35 22.11 11.83
CA LYS A 15 -5.50 22.66 10.46
C LYS A 15 -5.89 21.56 9.49
N ASP A 16 -6.86 21.83 8.62
CA ASP A 16 -7.30 20.89 7.60
C ASP A 16 -6.66 21.23 6.24
N ILE A 17 -5.99 20.25 5.65
CA ILE A 17 -5.32 20.42 4.35
C ILE A 17 -6.09 19.80 3.19
N THR A 18 -7.27 19.23 3.45
CA THR A 18 -8.06 18.47 2.46
C THR A 18 -8.32 19.26 1.18
N ASP A 19 -8.63 20.55 1.31
CA ASP A 19 -8.93 21.44 0.18
C ASP A 19 -7.69 22.05 -0.47
N ASN A 20 -6.53 21.97 0.19
CA ASN A 20 -5.28 22.49 -0.36
C ASN A 20 -4.62 21.46 -1.30
N LYS A 21 -4.96 21.55 -2.59
CA LYS A 21 -4.42 20.68 -3.66
C LYS A 21 -2.88 20.60 -3.66
N ARG A 22 -2.18 21.70 -3.35
CA ARG A 22 -0.71 21.75 -3.32
C ARG A 22 -0.16 20.93 -2.15
N ALA A 23 -0.72 21.12 -0.95
CA ALA A 23 -0.33 20.37 0.25
C ALA A 23 -0.62 18.87 0.09
N VAL A 24 -1.83 18.52 -0.40
CA VAL A 24 -2.21 17.12 -0.65
C VAL A 24 -1.31 16.46 -1.69
N ARG A 25 -0.92 17.17 -2.77
CA ARG A 25 0.01 16.64 -3.77
C ARG A 25 1.38 16.34 -3.17
N ARG A 26 1.93 17.25 -2.34
CA ARG A 26 3.21 17.04 -1.66
C ARG A 26 3.15 15.86 -0.69
N LEU A 27 2.08 15.77 0.09
CA LEU A 27 1.83 14.65 0.99
C LEU A 27 1.70 13.33 0.22
N ARG A 28 1.02 13.32 -0.93
CA ARG A 28 0.90 12.14 -1.79
C ARG A 28 2.26 11.66 -2.31
N ALA A 29 3.12 12.58 -2.77
CA ALA A 29 4.46 12.24 -3.21
C ALA A 29 5.33 11.65 -2.08
N ALA A 30 5.26 12.23 -0.88
CA ALA A 30 5.94 11.69 0.29
C ALA A 30 5.39 10.31 0.70
N CYS A 31 4.07 10.15 0.66
CA CYS A 31 3.42 8.86 0.88
C CYS A 31 3.88 7.81 -0.12
N GLU A 32 3.99 8.15 -1.41
CA GLU A 32 4.44 7.18 -2.41
C GLU A 32 5.88 6.71 -2.14
N ARG A 33 6.78 7.64 -1.77
CA ARG A 33 8.14 7.30 -1.35
C ARG A 33 8.13 6.38 -0.13
N ALA A 34 7.37 6.74 0.92
CA ALA A 34 7.23 5.91 2.11
C ALA A 34 6.69 4.50 1.78
N LYS A 35 5.69 4.38 0.90
CA LYS A 35 5.16 3.09 0.43
C LYS A 35 6.26 2.23 -0.19
N ARG A 36 7.11 2.80 -1.06
CA ARG A 36 8.22 2.07 -1.69
C ARG A 36 9.22 1.59 -0.64
N THR A 37 9.56 2.45 0.33
CA THR A 37 10.43 2.08 1.46
C THR A 37 9.83 0.97 2.31
N LEU A 38 8.51 0.98 2.56
CA LEU A 38 7.83 -0.05 3.35
C LEU A 38 7.81 -1.43 2.68
N SER A 39 8.01 -1.51 1.35
CA SER A 39 8.18 -2.79 0.65
C SER A 39 9.48 -3.49 1.02
N SER A 40 10.54 -2.76 1.40
CA SER A 40 11.83 -3.33 1.84
C SER A 40 12.01 -3.26 3.36
N SER A 41 11.59 -2.16 3.98
CA SER A 41 11.82 -1.84 5.39
C SER A 41 10.53 -1.93 6.23
N THR A 42 10.65 -2.12 7.54
CA THR A 42 9.52 -2.24 8.46
C THR A 42 8.93 -0.91 8.91
N GLN A 43 9.63 0.20 8.66
CA GLN A 43 9.21 1.57 8.98
C GLN A 43 9.71 2.53 7.89
N ALA A 44 9.00 3.64 7.71
CA ALA A 44 9.39 4.76 6.86
C ALA A 44 9.07 6.10 7.53
N SER A 45 9.99 7.07 7.45
CA SER A 45 9.72 8.45 7.86
C SER A 45 9.08 9.24 6.71
N ILE A 46 8.27 10.23 7.09
CA ILE A 46 7.64 11.20 6.19
C ILE A 46 7.98 12.58 6.74
N GLU A 47 8.69 13.34 5.92
CA GLU A 47 9.28 14.61 6.27
C GLU A 47 8.93 15.59 5.15
N ILE A 48 8.17 16.64 5.48
CA ILE A 48 7.72 17.65 4.52
C ILE A 48 7.80 19.03 5.17
N ASP A 49 8.76 19.82 4.75
CA ASP A 49 8.93 21.19 5.23
C ASP A 49 7.80 22.09 4.71
N SER A 50 7.28 22.96 5.55
CA SER A 50 6.23 23.93 5.26
C SER A 50 5.06 23.30 4.47
N LEU A 51 4.52 22.19 4.97
CA LEU A 51 3.43 21.46 4.32
C LEU A 51 2.21 22.35 4.12
N TYR A 52 1.84 23.13 5.14
CA TYR A 52 0.69 24.04 5.11
C TYR A 52 0.89 25.21 6.08
N GLU A 53 0.73 26.45 5.61
CA GLU A 53 0.86 27.68 6.42
C GLU A 53 2.14 27.75 7.26
N GLY A 54 3.29 27.36 6.68
CA GLY A 54 4.58 27.36 7.36
C GLY A 54 4.76 26.24 8.39
N VAL A 55 3.78 25.34 8.55
CA VAL A 55 3.89 24.20 9.45
C VAL A 55 4.59 23.04 8.75
N ASP A 56 5.69 22.58 9.33
CA ASP A 56 6.39 21.38 8.91
C ASP A 56 5.64 20.12 9.37
N PHE A 57 5.74 19.05 8.57
CA PHE A 57 5.13 17.77 8.92
C PHE A 57 6.18 16.66 8.95
N TYR A 58 6.49 16.23 10.17
CA TYR A 58 7.37 15.11 10.46
C TYR A 58 6.58 14.00 11.16
N THR A 59 6.54 12.82 10.55
CA THR A 59 5.90 11.64 11.11
C THR A 59 6.56 10.37 10.59
N SER A 60 6.18 9.21 11.10
CA SER A 60 6.62 7.93 10.57
C SER A 60 5.47 6.93 10.55
N ILE A 61 5.60 5.90 9.71
CA ILE A 61 4.62 4.83 9.60
C ILE A 61 5.32 3.49 9.54
N THR A 62 4.74 2.51 10.22
CA THR A 62 5.20 1.13 10.21
C THR A 62 4.52 0.36 9.09
N ARG A 63 5.17 -0.71 8.61
CA ARG A 63 4.61 -1.63 7.63
C ARG A 63 3.29 -2.22 8.12
N ALA A 64 3.22 -2.61 9.40
CA ALA A 64 2.01 -3.13 10.01
C ALA A 64 0.83 -2.15 9.89
N ARG A 65 1.06 -0.86 10.20
CA ARG A 65 0.01 0.16 10.08
C ARG A 65 -0.38 0.41 8.63
N PHE A 66 0.58 0.38 7.70
CA PHE A 66 0.29 0.47 6.28
C PHE A 66 -0.55 -0.72 5.79
N GLU A 67 -0.23 -1.94 6.21
CA GLU A 67 -1.00 -3.14 5.86
C GLU A 67 -2.41 -3.11 6.43
N GLU A 68 -2.58 -2.65 7.68
CA GLU A 68 -3.89 -2.47 8.31
C GLU A 68 -4.75 -1.45 7.54
N LEU A 69 -4.18 -0.29 7.17
CA LEU A 69 -4.88 0.77 6.43
C LEU A 69 -5.35 0.37 5.03
N ASN A 70 -4.84 -0.74 4.48
CA ASN A 70 -5.20 -1.22 3.14
C ASN A 70 -5.64 -2.70 3.17
N ALA A 71 -6.01 -3.23 4.33
CA ALA A 71 -6.28 -4.66 4.50
C ALA A 71 -7.46 -5.15 3.64
N ASP A 72 -8.49 -4.32 3.51
CA ASP A 72 -9.63 -4.52 2.63
C ASP A 72 -9.21 -4.54 1.16
N LEU A 73 -8.45 -3.54 0.72
CA LEU A 73 -7.97 -3.44 -0.66
C LEU A 73 -7.05 -4.61 -1.05
N PHE A 74 -6.19 -5.05 -0.13
CA PHE A 74 -5.29 -6.18 -0.35
C PHE A 74 -6.02 -7.51 -0.43
N ARG A 75 -7.10 -7.69 0.33
CA ARG A 75 -7.94 -8.90 0.23
C ARG A 75 -8.74 -8.92 -1.07
N GLY A 76 -9.29 -7.76 -1.47
CA GLY A 76 -10.03 -7.61 -2.72
C GLY A 76 -9.22 -7.89 -3.99
N THR A 77 -7.88 -8.00 -3.92
CA THR A 77 -7.08 -8.44 -5.06
C THR A 77 -7.25 -9.92 -5.38
N LEU A 78 -7.79 -10.73 -4.46
CA LEU A 78 -8.05 -12.16 -4.69
C LEU A 78 -9.33 -12.39 -5.50
N ASP A 79 -10.33 -11.50 -5.41
CA ASP A 79 -11.61 -11.69 -6.12
C ASP A 79 -11.43 -11.80 -7.66
N PRO A 80 -10.60 -10.96 -8.31
CA PRO A 80 -10.32 -11.11 -9.74
C PRO A 80 -9.54 -12.40 -10.07
N VAL A 81 -8.68 -12.86 -9.16
CA VAL A 81 -7.91 -14.10 -9.35
C VAL A 81 -8.87 -15.30 -9.36
N GLU A 82 -9.76 -15.38 -8.37
CA GLU A 82 -10.78 -16.42 -8.32
C GLU A 82 -11.72 -16.38 -9.51
N LYS A 83 -12.14 -15.18 -9.92
CA LYS A 83 -12.97 -15.01 -11.11
C LYS A 83 -12.26 -15.53 -12.36
N SER A 84 -10.99 -15.21 -12.53
CA SER A 84 -10.20 -15.67 -13.68
C SER A 84 -10.05 -17.19 -13.71
N LEU A 85 -9.87 -17.83 -12.55
CA LEU A 85 -9.84 -19.30 -12.43
C LEU A 85 -11.19 -19.93 -12.80
N ARG A 86 -12.30 -19.35 -12.32
CA ARG A 86 -13.65 -19.81 -12.66
C ARG A 86 -13.94 -19.70 -14.16
N ASP A 87 -13.60 -18.56 -14.76
CA ASP A 87 -13.80 -18.32 -16.19
C ASP A 87 -12.95 -19.28 -17.05
N ALA A 88 -11.73 -19.59 -16.59
CA ALA A 88 -10.84 -20.57 -17.22
C ALA A 88 -11.23 -22.04 -16.92
N LYS A 89 -12.17 -22.28 -15.99
CA LYS A 89 -12.53 -23.61 -15.48
C LYS A 89 -11.33 -24.43 -14.98
N LEU A 90 -10.38 -23.74 -14.35
CA LEU A 90 -9.19 -24.36 -13.78
C LEU A 90 -9.26 -24.31 -12.25
N ASP A 91 -8.89 -25.42 -11.62
CA ASP A 91 -8.60 -25.42 -10.19
C ASP A 91 -7.24 -24.78 -9.91
N LYS A 92 -7.09 -24.22 -8.70
CA LYS A 92 -5.84 -23.60 -8.23
C LYS A 92 -4.63 -24.54 -8.33
N ALA A 93 -4.83 -25.85 -8.16
CA ALA A 93 -3.75 -26.84 -8.26
C ALA A 93 -3.21 -27.02 -9.68
N GLN A 94 -3.99 -26.65 -10.71
CA GLN A 94 -3.62 -26.77 -12.12
C GLN A 94 -2.76 -25.60 -12.62
N ILE A 95 -2.58 -24.56 -11.81
CA ILE A 95 -1.71 -23.43 -12.14
C ILE A 95 -0.26 -23.83 -11.92
N HIS A 96 0.56 -23.78 -12.97
CA HIS A 96 1.95 -24.21 -12.96
C HIS A 96 2.91 -23.12 -12.49
N ASP A 97 2.66 -21.87 -12.88
CA ASP A 97 3.53 -20.75 -12.57
C ASP A 97 2.69 -19.51 -12.24
N ILE A 98 3.20 -18.70 -11.31
CA ILE A 98 2.56 -17.45 -10.91
C ILE A 98 3.58 -16.33 -11.12
N VAL A 99 3.36 -15.50 -12.14
CA VAL A 99 4.26 -14.40 -12.50
C VAL A 99 3.73 -13.08 -11.92
N LEU A 100 4.57 -12.40 -11.15
CA LEU A 100 4.22 -11.11 -10.54
C LEU A 100 4.63 -9.95 -11.43
N VAL A 101 3.66 -9.26 -12.02
CA VAL A 101 3.89 -8.08 -12.89
C VAL A 101 3.39 -6.79 -12.23
N GLY A 102 4.22 -5.74 -12.26
CA GLY A 102 3.87 -4.40 -11.79
C GLY A 102 4.47 -4.03 -10.43
N GLY A 103 4.72 -2.74 -10.19
CA GLY A 103 5.49 -2.30 -9.01
C GLY A 103 4.82 -2.59 -7.65
N SER A 104 3.49 -2.67 -7.60
CA SER A 104 2.75 -2.93 -6.36
C SER A 104 2.81 -4.41 -5.92
N THR A 105 3.19 -5.34 -6.79
CA THR A 105 3.40 -6.75 -6.42
C THR A 105 4.63 -6.95 -5.54
N ARG A 106 5.49 -5.93 -5.41
CA ARG A 106 6.64 -5.91 -4.50
C ARG A 106 6.23 -5.75 -3.03
N ILE A 107 4.96 -5.47 -2.74
CA ILE A 107 4.46 -5.35 -1.37
C ILE A 107 4.44 -6.75 -0.73
N PRO A 108 5.16 -6.98 0.39
CA PRO A 108 5.27 -8.31 1.01
C PRO A 108 3.91 -8.93 1.37
N LYS A 109 2.95 -8.12 1.82
CA LYS A 109 1.61 -8.60 2.16
C LYS A 109 0.83 -9.16 0.97
N ILE A 110 0.97 -8.55 -0.20
CA ILE A 110 0.33 -9.02 -1.44
C ILE A 110 0.94 -10.36 -1.86
N GLN A 111 2.26 -10.48 -1.82
CA GLN A 111 2.96 -11.73 -2.12
C GLN A 111 2.51 -12.84 -1.17
N LYS A 112 2.45 -12.55 0.14
CA LYS A 112 1.99 -13.51 1.13
C LYS A 112 0.55 -13.96 0.88
N LEU A 113 -0.37 -13.03 0.64
CA LEU A 113 -1.78 -13.37 0.36
C LEU A 113 -1.92 -14.26 -0.87
N LEU A 114 -1.17 -13.97 -1.94
CA LEU A 114 -1.20 -14.75 -3.16
C LEU A 114 -0.57 -16.14 -2.98
N GLN A 115 0.56 -16.21 -2.26
CA GLN A 115 1.21 -17.47 -1.92
C GLN A 115 0.29 -18.35 -1.05
N ASP A 116 -0.34 -17.78 -0.03
CA ASP A 116 -1.30 -18.47 0.84
C ASP A 116 -2.50 -18.98 0.01
N PHE A 117 -3.01 -18.17 -0.92
CA PHE A 117 -4.12 -18.55 -1.81
C PHE A 117 -3.77 -19.76 -2.72
N PHE A 118 -2.55 -19.82 -3.23
CA PHE A 118 -2.04 -20.94 -4.04
C PHE A 118 -1.33 -22.02 -3.20
N ASN A 119 -1.74 -22.20 -1.93
CA ASN A 119 -1.27 -23.26 -1.04
C ASN A 119 0.27 -23.30 -0.85
N GLY A 120 0.91 -22.14 -0.73
CA GLY A 120 2.35 -22.02 -0.49
C GLY A 120 3.22 -22.03 -1.75
N LYS A 121 2.63 -22.10 -2.94
CA LYS A 121 3.34 -22.14 -4.22
C LYS A 121 4.29 -20.95 -4.39
N GLU A 122 5.48 -21.23 -4.92
CA GLU A 122 6.50 -20.20 -5.15
C GLU A 122 6.03 -19.19 -6.21
N LEU A 123 6.31 -17.91 -5.94
CA LEU A 123 5.93 -16.81 -6.81
C LEU A 123 7.15 -16.38 -7.64
N ASN A 124 7.00 -16.39 -8.97
CA ASN A 124 8.04 -15.93 -9.89
C ASN A 124 8.09 -14.40 -9.87
N LYS A 125 9.20 -13.88 -9.33
CA LYS A 125 9.50 -12.45 -9.24
C LYS A 125 10.33 -12.06 -10.47
N SER A 126 9.86 -11.07 -11.23
CA SER A 126 10.65 -10.41 -12.29
C SER A 126 11.50 -9.26 -11.74
#